data_AF-A0A5C7SC22-F1
#
_entry.id   AF-A0A5C7SC22-F1
#
_cell.length_a   1.000
_cell.length_b   1.000
_cell.length_c   1.000
_cell.angle_alpha   90.00
_cell.angle_beta   90.00
_cell.angle_gamma   90.00
#
_symmetry.space_group_name_H-M   'P 1'
#
loop_
_entity.id
_entity.type
_entity.pdbx_description
1 polymer ?
#
loop_
_entity_poly.entity_id
_entity_poly.type
_entity_poly.pdbx_seq_one_letter_code
_entity_poly.pdbx_strand_id
1 'polypeptide(L)'
;MLNLSVTKDALDRALALTDALIKALEKEGFSFEIDAEKGATWVKWLETGTKMAFAISEHVKRSVHVVTPAEERARKRYWDRSRWDHAASYPSIPQHDYTPTGTLTIEVGRWPSRKWNDTPRTQLESRLGEVVGGVIVLARDIHAKEQEEARRKEAYRLAVERYEFLTTRHADEVARFEALEADAANWERAAKLRAFADAKERQLRAVGGPSAEQADWLAWARAKADWLDPLVLVSDVILDAPEPKRPGYW
;
A
#
# COMPACT_ATOMS: atom_id res chain seq x y z
N MET A 1 7.35 -14.78 -27.46
CA MET A 1 6.17 -15.08 -28.32
C MET A 1 5.22 -13.90 -28.21
N LEU A 2 4.70 -13.37 -29.32
CA LEU A 2 3.68 -12.30 -29.28
C LEU A 2 2.42 -12.80 -28.54
N ASN A 3 1.72 -11.92 -27.83
CA ASN A 3 0.51 -12.25 -27.10
C ASN A 3 -0.70 -12.37 -28.07
N LEU A 4 -0.77 -13.52 -28.76
CA LEU A 4 -1.80 -13.84 -29.74
C LEU A 4 -2.59 -15.06 -29.23
N SER A 5 -3.86 -14.84 -28.89
CA SER A 5 -4.79 -15.88 -28.46
C SER A 5 -5.78 -16.20 -29.58
N VAL A 6 -5.28 -16.84 -30.63
CA VAL A 6 -6.01 -17.16 -31.86
C VAL A 6 -5.89 -18.63 -32.21
N THR A 7 -6.87 -19.16 -32.95
CA THR A 7 -6.83 -20.53 -33.46
C THR A 7 -5.81 -20.64 -34.61
N LYS A 8 -5.44 -21.87 -34.98
CA LYS A 8 -4.42 -22.11 -36.02
C LYS A 8 -4.81 -21.47 -37.35
N ASP A 9 -6.08 -21.53 -37.71
CA ASP A 9 -6.59 -21.02 -38.99
C ASP A 9 -6.54 -19.49 -39.08
N ALA A 10 -6.63 -18.80 -37.94
CA ALA A 10 -6.57 -17.33 -37.87
C ALA A 10 -5.15 -16.79 -37.62
N LEU A 11 -4.15 -17.67 -37.42
CA LEU A 11 -2.80 -17.28 -37.01
C LEU A 11 -2.10 -16.41 -38.05
N ASP A 12 -2.13 -16.81 -39.32
CA ASP A 12 -1.47 -16.06 -40.41
C ASP A 12 -2.05 -14.65 -40.54
N ARG A 13 -3.38 -14.52 -40.42
CA ARG A 13 -4.08 -13.24 -40.45
C ARG A 13 -3.69 -12.37 -39.24
N ALA A 14 -3.66 -12.95 -38.04
CA ALA A 14 -3.27 -12.23 -36.84
C ALA A 14 -1.81 -11.74 -36.92
N LEU A 15 -0.90 -12.53 -37.49
CA LEU A 15 0.49 -12.14 -37.70
C LEU A 15 0.61 -11.00 -38.72
N ALA A 16 -0.09 -11.07 -39.85
CA ALA A 16 -0.10 -10.01 -40.86
C ALA A 16 -0.68 -8.69 -40.31
N LEU A 17 -1.78 -8.78 -39.55
CA LEU A 17 -2.38 -7.63 -38.88
C LEU A 17 -1.42 -7.01 -37.85
N THR A 18 -0.72 -7.84 -37.08
CA THR A 18 0.27 -7.38 -36.10
C THR A 18 1.46 -6.71 -36.78
N ASP A 19 2.01 -7.29 -37.85
CA ASP A 19 3.12 -6.70 -38.62
C ASP A 19 2.76 -5.32 -39.18
N ALA A 20 1.57 -5.19 -39.78
CA ALA A 20 1.09 -3.91 -40.30
C ALA A 20 0.91 -2.87 -39.17
N LEU A 21 0.39 -3.29 -38.02
CA LEU A 21 0.19 -2.41 -36.87
C LEU A 21 1.51 -1.98 -36.23
N ILE A 22 2.48 -2.88 -36.09
CA ILE A 22 3.83 -2.57 -35.58
C ILE A 22 4.46 -1.50 -36.46
N LYS A 23 4.50 -1.72 -37.78
CA LYS A 23 5.09 -0.76 -38.73
C LYS A 23 4.39 0.59 -38.72
N ALA A 24 3.08 0.62 -38.50
CA ALA A 24 2.32 1.87 -38.42
C ALA A 24 2.63 2.62 -37.12
N LEU A 25 2.67 1.92 -35.97
CA LEU A 25 2.96 2.52 -34.67
C LEU A 25 4.42 2.93 -34.51
N GLU A 26 5.37 2.21 -35.13
CA GLU A 26 6.78 2.60 -35.14
C GLU A 26 7.01 3.96 -35.80
N LYS A 27 6.25 4.27 -36.86
CA LYS A 27 6.28 5.61 -37.50
C LYS A 27 5.78 6.72 -36.59
N GLU A 28 4.90 6.39 -35.65
CA GLU A 28 4.33 7.31 -34.65
C GLU A 28 5.16 7.34 -33.35
N GLY A 29 6.35 6.73 -33.34
CA GLY A 29 7.26 6.79 -32.19
C GLY A 29 6.95 5.77 -31.08
N PHE A 30 6.38 4.63 -31.42
CA PHE A 30 6.19 3.52 -30.49
C PHE A 30 7.18 2.39 -30.75
N SER A 31 7.48 1.62 -29.70
CA SER A 31 8.27 0.39 -29.78
C SER A 31 7.53 -0.77 -29.13
N PHE A 32 7.76 -1.98 -29.62
CA PHE A 32 7.18 -3.20 -29.03
C PHE A 32 8.24 -3.95 -28.21
N GLU A 33 7.86 -4.35 -27.00
CA GLU A 33 8.67 -5.19 -26.11
C GLU A 33 7.91 -6.50 -25.86
N ILE A 34 8.58 -7.64 -26.00
CA ILE A 34 8.00 -8.96 -25.80
C ILE A 34 8.59 -9.58 -24.53
N ASP A 35 7.75 -9.88 -23.56
CA ASP A 35 8.11 -10.63 -22.36
C ASP A 35 7.74 -12.10 -22.57
N ALA A 36 8.76 -12.91 -22.87
CA ALA A 36 8.58 -14.33 -23.15
C ALA A 36 8.22 -15.15 -21.92
N GLU A 37 8.64 -14.74 -20.71
CA GLU A 37 8.36 -15.46 -19.47
C GLU A 37 6.90 -15.29 -19.06
N LYS A 38 6.35 -14.08 -19.23
CA LYS A 38 4.96 -13.77 -18.88
C LYS A 38 3.98 -13.91 -20.03
N GLY A 39 4.46 -14.23 -21.23
CA GLY A 39 3.63 -14.28 -22.44
C GLY A 39 2.97 -12.94 -22.77
N ALA A 40 3.59 -11.82 -22.40
CA ALA A 40 3.03 -10.49 -22.55
C ALA A 40 3.72 -9.73 -23.69
N THR A 41 2.95 -8.90 -24.40
CA THR A 41 3.48 -7.95 -25.37
C THR A 41 3.13 -6.54 -24.90
N TRP A 42 4.11 -5.66 -24.94
CA TRP A 42 3.99 -4.29 -24.48
C TRP A 42 4.25 -3.34 -25.63
N VAL A 43 3.38 -2.35 -25.77
CA VAL A 43 3.58 -1.19 -26.63
C VAL A 43 4.06 -0.06 -25.74
N LYS A 44 5.25 0.44 -26.02
CA LYS A 44 5.88 1.54 -25.30
C LYS A 44 5.91 2.78 -26.18
N TRP A 45 5.40 3.89 -25.65
CA TRP A 45 5.55 5.19 -26.29
C TRP A 45 6.94 5.75 -25.96
N LEU A 46 7.74 6.05 -26.98
CA LEU A 46 9.15 6.46 -26.77
C LEU A 46 9.28 7.86 -26.18
N GLU A 47 8.33 8.76 -26.43
CA GLU A 47 8.36 10.14 -25.96
C GLU A 47 8.19 10.22 -24.43
N THR A 48 7.23 9.50 -23.87
CA THR A 48 6.89 9.56 -22.44
C THR A 48 7.36 8.34 -21.65
N GLY A 49 7.76 7.26 -22.33
CA GLY A 49 8.08 5.98 -21.71
C GLY A 49 6.85 5.17 -21.27
N THR A 50 5.63 5.64 -21.54
CA THR A 50 4.39 4.97 -21.14
C THR A 50 4.28 3.59 -21.78
N LYS A 51 4.01 2.56 -20.97
CA LYS A 51 3.86 1.17 -21.41
C LYS A 51 2.40 0.72 -21.35
N MET A 52 1.94 0.07 -22.40
CA MET A 52 0.58 -0.46 -22.53
C MET A 52 0.63 -1.92 -22.93
N ALA A 53 -0.17 -2.76 -22.27
CA ALA A 53 -0.30 -4.16 -22.69
C ALA A 53 -0.94 -4.23 -24.09
N PHE A 54 -0.52 -5.18 -24.90
CA PHE A 54 -1.07 -5.43 -26.23
C PHE A 54 -1.43 -6.89 -26.37
N ALA A 55 -2.60 -7.16 -26.93
CA ALA A 55 -3.05 -8.51 -27.23
C ALA A 55 -3.94 -8.52 -28.49
N ILE A 56 -3.86 -9.62 -29.23
CA ILE A 56 -4.88 -9.98 -30.22
C ILE A 56 -5.54 -11.28 -29.77
N SER A 57 -6.86 -11.32 -29.81
CA SER A 57 -7.65 -12.50 -29.47
C SER A 57 -8.67 -12.81 -30.56
N GLU A 58 -8.96 -14.08 -30.76
CA GLU A 58 -10.05 -14.52 -31.63
C GLU A 58 -11.29 -14.81 -30.79
N HIS A 59 -12.45 -14.33 -31.25
CA HIS A 59 -13.72 -14.79 -30.70
C HIS A 59 -13.97 -16.24 -31.12
N VAL A 60 -14.13 -17.13 -30.16
CA VAL A 60 -14.47 -18.54 -30.41
C VAL A 60 -15.90 -18.77 -29.98
N LYS A 61 -16.74 -19.24 -30.90
CA LYS A 61 -18.15 -19.47 -30.64
C LYS A 61 -18.29 -20.74 -29.80
N ARG A 62 -18.84 -20.57 -28.59
CA ARG A 62 -19.17 -21.64 -27.66
C ARG A 62 -20.58 -22.15 -27.93
N SER A 63 -20.74 -23.45 -28.15
CA SER A 63 -22.03 -24.14 -28.26
C SER A 63 -22.14 -25.26 -27.22
N VAL A 64 -23.37 -25.74 -26.99
CA VAL A 64 -23.59 -26.93 -26.17
C VAL A 64 -22.98 -28.14 -26.89
N HIS A 65 -22.22 -28.97 -26.16
CA HIS A 65 -21.56 -30.13 -26.73
C HIS A 65 -22.58 -31.16 -27.22
N VAL A 66 -22.41 -31.62 -28.47
CA VAL A 66 -23.21 -32.69 -29.03
C VAL A 66 -22.52 -34.02 -28.75
N VAL A 67 -23.13 -34.82 -27.86
CA VAL A 67 -22.56 -36.11 -27.44
C VAL A 67 -22.30 -37.01 -28.64
N THR A 68 -21.05 -37.43 -28.80
CA THR A 68 -20.66 -38.32 -29.89
C THR A 68 -21.05 -39.78 -29.59
N PRO A 69 -21.24 -40.62 -30.63
CA PRO A 69 -21.48 -42.05 -30.43
C PRO A 69 -20.37 -42.74 -29.62
N ALA A 70 -19.13 -42.24 -29.64
CA ALA A 70 -18.03 -42.76 -28.85
C ALA A 70 -18.19 -42.44 -27.35
N GLU A 71 -18.64 -41.24 -27.02
CA GLU A 71 -18.93 -40.81 -25.64
C GLU A 71 -20.16 -41.49 -25.08
N GLU A 72 -21.20 -41.72 -25.89
CA GLU A 72 -22.34 -42.55 -25.47
C GLU A 72 -21.90 -43.96 -25.10
N ARG A 73 -21.03 -44.59 -25.91
CA ARG A 73 -20.46 -45.90 -25.59
C ARG A 73 -19.61 -45.84 -24.33
N ALA A 74 -18.83 -44.78 -24.11
CA ALA A 74 -18.05 -44.60 -22.89
C ALA A 74 -18.95 -44.48 -21.66
N ARG A 75 -20.06 -43.73 -21.76
CA ARG A 75 -21.07 -43.58 -20.72
C ARG A 75 -21.74 -44.92 -20.39
N LYS A 76 -22.10 -45.71 -21.41
CA LYS A 76 -22.62 -47.08 -21.23
C LYS A 76 -21.60 -47.98 -20.51
N ARG A 77 -20.34 -48.01 -20.96
CA ARG A 77 -19.26 -48.77 -20.31
C ARG A 77 -19.05 -48.36 -18.85
N TYR A 78 -19.21 -47.08 -18.53
CA TYR A 78 -19.16 -46.60 -17.16
C TYR A 78 -20.31 -47.19 -16.33
N TRP A 79 -21.56 -47.06 -16.79
CA TRP A 79 -22.72 -47.56 -16.05
C TRP A 79 -22.74 -49.09 -15.88
N ASP A 80 -22.17 -49.83 -16.82
CA ASP A 80 -22.02 -51.28 -16.71
C ASP A 80 -20.97 -51.67 -15.66
N ARG A 81 -19.85 -50.93 -15.57
CA ARG A 81 -18.76 -51.20 -14.62
C ARG A 81 -18.99 -50.63 -13.22
N SER A 82 -19.64 -49.47 -13.11
CA SER A 82 -19.88 -48.77 -11.83
C SER A 82 -20.79 -49.55 -10.87
N ARG A 83 -21.44 -50.62 -11.36
CA ARG A 83 -22.23 -51.55 -10.55
C ARG A 83 -21.38 -52.46 -9.65
N TRP A 84 -20.11 -52.68 -10.00
CA TRP A 84 -19.23 -53.65 -9.34
C TRP A 84 -17.86 -53.07 -8.99
N ASP A 85 -17.48 -51.95 -9.60
CA ASP A 85 -16.22 -51.25 -9.37
C ASP A 85 -16.49 -49.80 -8.95
N HIS A 86 -16.39 -49.54 -7.64
CA HIS A 86 -16.58 -48.20 -7.06
C HIS A 86 -15.44 -47.23 -7.39
N ALA A 87 -14.31 -47.71 -7.95
CA ALA A 87 -13.22 -46.86 -8.42
C ALA A 87 -13.42 -46.38 -9.87
N ALA A 88 -14.49 -46.82 -10.56
CA ALA A 88 -14.79 -46.39 -11.91
C ALA A 88 -15.10 -44.89 -11.96
N SER A 89 -14.27 -44.13 -12.67
CA SER A 89 -14.47 -42.68 -12.88
C SER A 89 -15.41 -42.41 -14.07
N TYR A 90 -16.26 -41.39 -13.93
CA TYR A 90 -17.14 -40.95 -15.00
C TYR A 90 -16.32 -40.42 -16.19
N PRO A 91 -16.66 -40.78 -17.45
CA PRO A 91 -15.95 -40.26 -18.61
C PRO A 91 -15.98 -38.73 -18.65
N SER A 92 -14.83 -38.10 -18.88
CA SER A 92 -14.74 -36.65 -19.01
C SER A 92 -15.32 -36.22 -20.36
N ILE A 93 -16.63 -36.00 -20.40
CA ILE A 93 -17.36 -35.52 -21.57
C ILE A 93 -17.42 -33.99 -21.49
N PRO A 94 -16.94 -33.25 -22.50
CA PRO A 94 -17.05 -31.80 -22.53
C PRO A 94 -18.50 -31.34 -22.45
N GLN A 95 -18.73 -30.21 -21.77
CA GLN A 95 -20.06 -29.56 -21.78
C GLN A 95 -20.26 -28.67 -23.01
N HIS A 96 -19.16 -28.25 -23.64
CA HIS A 96 -19.17 -27.27 -24.72
C HIS A 96 -18.26 -27.64 -25.88
N ASP A 97 -18.73 -27.31 -27.07
CA ASP A 97 -17.93 -27.28 -28.28
C ASP A 97 -17.52 -25.84 -28.60
N TYR A 98 -16.32 -25.69 -29.16
CA TYR A 98 -15.71 -24.41 -29.49
C TYR A 98 -15.44 -24.38 -30.99
N THR A 99 -16.08 -23.43 -31.67
CA THR A 99 -15.94 -23.26 -33.12
C THR A 99 -15.17 -21.97 -33.42
N PRO A 100 -14.00 -22.04 -34.08
CA PRO A 100 -13.28 -20.86 -34.55
C PRO A 100 -14.20 -19.99 -35.41
N THR A 101 -14.16 -18.67 -35.21
CA THR A 101 -14.97 -17.75 -36.01
C THR A 101 -14.14 -16.90 -36.96
N GLY A 102 -12.81 -16.86 -36.77
CA GLY A 102 -11.92 -15.95 -37.48
C GLY A 102 -12.12 -14.47 -37.13
N THR A 103 -13.00 -14.14 -36.18
CA THR A 103 -13.28 -12.75 -35.77
C THR A 103 -12.24 -12.31 -34.75
N LEU A 104 -11.38 -11.37 -35.14
CA LEU A 104 -10.27 -10.90 -34.31
C LEU A 104 -10.66 -9.66 -33.49
N THR A 105 -9.98 -9.51 -32.34
CA THR A 105 -10.08 -8.38 -31.44
C THR A 105 -8.68 -7.93 -31.05
N ILE A 106 -8.36 -6.65 -31.28
CA ILE A 106 -7.16 -5.99 -30.76
C ILE A 106 -7.52 -5.33 -29.43
N GLU A 107 -6.73 -5.57 -28.40
CA GLU A 107 -6.85 -4.91 -27.10
C GLU A 107 -5.52 -4.24 -26.74
N VAL A 108 -5.57 -2.96 -26.37
CA VAL A 108 -4.42 -2.18 -25.91
C VAL A 108 -4.74 -1.56 -24.55
N GLY A 109 -3.78 -1.63 -23.63
CA GLY A 109 -3.91 -1.17 -22.25
C GLY A 109 -4.52 -2.22 -21.33
N ARG A 110 -4.64 -1.88 -20.05
CA ARG A 110 -5.27 -2.73 -19.03
C ARG A 110 -6.33 -1.94 -18.27
N TRP A 111 -5.93 -0.82 -17.69
CA TRP A 111 -6.80 0.14 -17.02
C TRP A 111 -6.16 1.54 -17.10
N PRO A 112 -6.64 2.44 -17.99
CA PRO A 112 -7.65 2.22 -19.03
C PRO A 112 -7.20 1.24 -20.13
N SER A 113 -8.16 0.68 -20.86
CA SER A 113 -7.92 -0.12 -22.06
C SER A 113 -8.84 0.31 -23.20
N ARG A 114 -8.44 0.00 -24.44
CA ARG A 114 -9.23 0.17 -25.65
C ARG A 114 -9.25 -1.14 -26.44
N LYS A 115 -10.39 -1.40 -27.10
CA LYS A 115 -10.64 -2.63 -27.85
C LYS A 115 -11.21 -2.30 -29.21
N TRP A 116 -10.73 -3.00 -30.23
CA TRP A 116 -11.24 -2.93 -31.60
C TRP A 116 -11.53 -4.34 -32.07
N ASN A 117 -12.74 -4.57 -32.57
CA ASN A 117 -13.18 -5.88 -33.02
C ASN A 117 -13.44 -5.85 -34.53
N ASP A 118 -13.23 -6.99 -35.17
CA ASP A 118 -13.85 -7.29 -36.45
C ASP A 118 -15.38 -7.17 -36.34
N THR A 119 -15.98 -6.73 -37.43
CA THR A 119 -17.44 -6.67 -37.57
C THR A 119 -17.86 -7.37 -38.85
N PRO A 120 -19.12 -7.81 -38.98
CA PRO A 120 -19.59 -8.44 -40.22
C PRO A 120 -19.43 -7.59 -41.48
N ARG A 121 -19.28 -6.27 -41.33
CA ARG A 121 -19.14 -5.31 -42.44
C ARG A 121 -17.73 -4.77 -42.64
N THR A 122 -16.89 -4.81 -41.61
CA THR A 122 -15.60 -4.14 -41.59
C THR A 122 -14.59 -4.95 -40.83
N GLN A 123 -13.48 -5.28 -41.48
CA GLN A 123 -12.34 -5.97 -40.89
C GLN A 123 -11.34 -4.99 -40.27
N LEU A 124 -10.58 -5.44 -39.27
CA LEU A 124 -9.58 -4.63 -38.56
C LEU A 124 -8.49 -4.06 -39.45
N GLU A 125 -8.10 -4.80 -40.50
CA GLU A 125 -7.09 -4.39 -41.49
C GLU A 125 -7.47 -3.07 -42.16
N SER A 126 -8.75 -2.88 -42.47
CA SER A 126 -9.27 -1.64 -43.08
C SER A 126 -9.37 -0.46 -42.10
N ARG A 127 -9.27 -0.73 -40.79
CA ARG A 127 -9.42 0.24 -39.69
C ARG A 127 -8.10 0.49 -38.96
N LEU A 128 -6.95 0.11 -39.54
CA LEU A 128 -5.64 0.28 -38.90
C LEU A 128 -5.38 1.72 -38.45
N GLY A 129 -5.76 2.73 -39.25
CA GLY A 129 -5.62 4.14 -38.86
C GLY A 129 -6.41 4.52 -37.61
N GLU A 130 -7.60 3.95 -37.43
CA GLU A 130 -8.41 4.14 -36.22
C GLU A 130 -7.77 3.48 -35.00
N VAL A 131 -7.24 2.27 -35.17
CA VAL A 131 -6.51 1.55 -34.11
C VAL A 131 -5.29 2.36 -33.67
N VAL A 132 -4.45 2.79 -34.62
CA VAL A 132 -3.24 3.60 -34.35
C VAL A 132 -3.61 4.90 -33.63
N GLY A 133 -4.58 5.66 -34.15
CA GLY A 133 -5.02 6.90 -33.53
C GLY A 133 -5.54 6.69 -32.10
N GLY A 134 -6.28 5.61 -31.88
CA GLY A 134 -6.77 5.29 -30.55
C GLY A 134 -5.69 4.80 -29.57
N VAL A 135 -4.63 4.14 -30.04
CA VAL A 135 -3.44 3.82 -29.23
C VAL A 135 -2.71 5.09 -28.80
N ILE A 136 -2.55 6.07 -29.70
CA ILE A 136 -1.93 7.37 -29.39
C ILE A 136 -2.72 8.12 -28.30
N VAL A 137 -4.06 8.19 -28.47
CA VAL A 137 -4.92 8.85 -27.47
C VAL A 137 -4.83 8.13 -26.13
N LEU A 138 -4.85 6.80 -26.12
CA LEU A 138 -4.70 6.02 -24.89
C LEU A 138 -3.36 6.27 -24.19
N ALA A 139 -2.26 6.36 -24.94
CA ALA A 139 -0.94 6.65 -24.40
C ALA A 139 -0.90 8.03 -23.71
N ARG A 140 -1.50 9.05 -24.35
CA ARG A 140 -1.63 10.40 -23.79
C ARG A 140 -2.48 10.42 -22.52
N ASP A 141 -3.62 9.72 -22.53
CA ASP A 141 -4.53 9.65 -21.38
C ASP A 141 -3.85 8.96 -20.18
N ILE A 142 -3.11 7.88 -20.42
CA ILE A 142 -2.35 7.19 -19.36
C ILE A 142 -1.27 8.10 -18.82
N HIS A 143 -0.47 8.73 -19.68
CA HIS A 143 0.61 9.61 -19.26
C HIS A 143 0.10 10.80 -18.41
N ALA A 144 -0.98 11.44 -18.85
CA ALA A 144 -1.59 12.56 -18.12
C ALA A 144 -2.08 12.13 -16.72
N LYS A 145 -2.64 10.93 -16.59
CA LYS A 145 -3.03 10.36 -15.30
C LYS A 145 -1.82 10.05 -14.42
N GLU A 146 -0.77 9.46 -14.96
CA GLU A 146 0.47 9.17 -14.23
C GLU A 146 1.10 10.46 -13.68
N GLN A 147 1.15 11.53 -14.48
CA GLN A 147 1.65 12.83 -14.03
C GLN A 147 0.78 13.43 -12.91
N GLU A 148 -0.54 13.37 -13.05
CA GLU A 148 -1.46 13.87 -12.03
C GLU A 148 -1.32 13.09 -10.71
N GLU A 149 -1.23 11.76 -10.78
CA GLU A 149 -0.99 10.92 -9.61
C GLU A 149 0.36 11.19 -8.96
N ALA A 150 1.42 11.41 -9.74
CA ALA A 150 2.72 11.80 -9.23
C ALA A 150 2.65 13.13 -8.46
N ARG A 151 2.03 14.16 -9.04
CA ARG A 151 1.81 15.45 -8.38
C ARG A 151 1.02 15.32 -7.09
N ARG A 152 -0.03 14.52 -7.08
CA ARG A 152 -0.84 14.25 -5.88
C ARG A 152 -0.05 13.55 -4.79
N LYS A 153 0.76 12.55 -5.15
CA LYS A 153 1.63 11.82 -4.20
C LYS A 153 2.67 12.75 -3.58
N GLU A 154 3.30 13.61 -4.38
CA GLU A 154 4.27 14.59 -3.88
C GLU A 154 3.63 15.63 -2.96
N ALA A 155 2.48 16.19 -3.36
CA ALA A 155 1.74 17.14 -2.53
C ALA A 155 1.30 16.51 -1.21
N TYR A 156 0.84 15.26 -1.24
CA TYR A 156 0.46 14.51 -0.05
C TYR A 156 1.68 14.26 0.87
N ARG A 157 2.82 13.84 0.31
CA ARG A 157 4.06 13.65 1.09
C ARG A 157 4.47 14.94 1.81
N LEU A 158 4.49 16.07 1.10
CA LEU A 158 4.84 17.36 1.69
C LEU A 158 3.83 17.78 2.78
N ALA A 159 2.54 17.50 2.59
CA ALA A 159 1.51 17.79 3.58
C ALA A 159 1.70 16.94 4.86
N VAL A 160 2.05 15.66 4.72
CA VAL A 160 2.36 14.76 5.84
C VAL A 160 3.60 15.25 6.60
N GLU A 161 4.70 15.53 5.89
CA GLU A 161 5.93 16.04 6.53
C GLU A 161 5.68 17.35 7.29
N ARG A 162 4.89 18.26 6.71
CA ARG A 162 4.50 19.50 7.37
C ARG A 162 3.63 19.25 8.60
N TYR A 163 2.68 18.33 8.52
CA TYR A 163 1.82 17.97 9.64
C TYR A 163 2.61 17.37 10.79
N GLU A 164 3.50 16.41 10.51
CA GLU A 164 4.38 15.79 11.50
C GLU A 164 5.30 16.83 12.16
N PHE A 165 5.93 17.69 11.37
CA PHE A 165 6.77 18.77 11.90
C PHE A 165 6.00 19.68 12.86
N LEU A 166 4.80 20.13 12.47
CA LEU A 166 3.97 21.00 13.30
C LEU A 166 3.48 20.29 14.56
N THR A 167 3.13 19.01 14.44
CA THR A 167 2.65 18.20 15.57
C THR A 167 3.76 17.97 16.59
N THR A 168 4.96 17.60 16.15
CA THR A 168 6.13 17.45 17.03
C THR A 168 6.49 18.77 17.69
N ARG A 169 6.56 19.87 16.94
CA ARG A 169 6.82 21.20 17.50
C ARG A 169 5.80 21.61 18.55
N HIS A 170 4.53 21.33 18.31
CA HIS A 170 3.47 21.61 19.28
C HIS A 170 3.61 20.75 20.54
N ALA A 171 3.84 19.44 20.38
CA ALA A 171 4.03 18.52 21.50
C ALA A 171 5.26 18.89 22.35
N ASP A 172 6.38 19.24 21.70
CA ASP A 172 7.60 19.70 22.37
C ASP A 172 7.33 20.98 23.16
N GLU A 173 6.61 21.94 22.59
CA GLU A 173 6.31 23.20 23.27
C GLU A 173 5.34 23.01 24.44
N VAL A 174 4.35 22.13 24.31
CA VAL A 174 3.46 21.73 25.41
C VAL A 174 4.26 21.08 26.54
N ALA A 175 5.13 20.11 26.24
CA ALA A 175 5.93 19.44 27.25
C ALA A 175 6.91 20.41 27.95
N ARG A 176 7.51 21.34 27.21
CA ARG A 176 8.37 22.39 27.78
C ARG A 176 7.58 23.33 28.69
N PHE A 177 6.36 23.67 28.31
CA PHE A 177 5.48 24.51 29.13
C PHE A 177 5.04 23.77 30.41
N GLU A 178 4.62 22.52 30.31
CA GLU A 178 4.25 21.68 31.46
C GLU A 178 5.42 21.53 32.45
N ALA A 179 6.65 21.32 31.94
CA ALA A 179 7.85 21.26 32.77
C ALA A 179 8.11 22.60 33.49
N LEU A 180 7.96 23.73 32.78
CA LEU A 180 8.12 25.06 33.37
C LEU A 180 7.08 25.33 34.46
N GLU A 181 5.82 24.94 34.26
CA GLU A 181 4.77 25.06 35.28
C GLU A 181 5.08 24.20 36.51
N ALA A 182 5.55 22.97 36.30
CA ALA A 182 5.96 22.08 37.39
C ALA A 182 7.14 22.67 38.19
N ASP A 183 8.16 23.20 37.50
CA ASP A 183 9.30 23.86 38.12
C ASP A 183 8.85 25.10 38.92
N ALA A 184 8.02 25.96 38.34
CA ALA A 184 7.49 27.14 39.04
C ALA A 184 6.70 26.76 40.30
N ALA A 185 5.86 25.72 40.23
CA ALA A 185 5.12 25.21 41.37
C ALA A 185 6.04 24.62 42.45
N ASN A 186 7.08 23.88 42.06
CA ASN A 186 8.05 23.30 42.98
C ASN A 186 8.90 24.38 43.66
N TRP A 187 9.34 25.40 42.92
CA TRP A 187 10.00 26.58 43.48
C TRP A 187 9.12 27.29 44.50
N GLU A 188 7.84 27.51 44.20
CA GLU A 188 6.90 28.16 45.15
C GLU A 188 6.71 27.30 46.42
N ARG A 189 6.61 25.98 46.27
CA ARG A 189 6.53 25.04 47.40
C ARG A 189 7.80 25.06 48.23
N ALA A 190 8.98 25.08 47.61
CA ALA A 190 10.26 25.20 48.32
C ALA A 190 10.32 26.51 49.12
N ALA A 191 9.93 27.63 48.52
CA ALA A 191 9.85 28.91 49.22
C ALA A 191 8.90 28.86 50.43
N LYS A 192 7.73 28.23 50.28
CA LYS A 192 6.77 28.00 51.39
C LYS A 192 7.39 27.16 52.52
N LEU A 193 8.12 26.09 52.18
CA LEU A 193 8.79 25.23 53.17
C LEU A 193 9.89 25.98 53.93
N ARG A 194 10.73 26.75 53.23
CA ARG A 194 11.77 27.61 53.87
C ARG A 194 11.14 28.63 54.81
N ALA A 195 10.10 29.34 54.35
CA ALA A 195 9.38 30.32 55.15
C ALA A 195 8.75 29.71 56.41
N PHE A 196 8.20 28.49 56.30
CA PHE A 196 7.68 27.76 57.46
C PHE A 196 8.77 27.36 58.45
N ALA A 197 9.91 26.84 57.96
CA ALA A 197 11.06 26.53 58.80
C ALA A 197 11.57 27.77 59.54
N ASP A 198 11.70 28.91 58.85
CA ASP A 198 12.10 30.19 59.44
C ASP A 198 11.10 30.66 60.51
N ALA A 199 9.79 30.52 60.26
CA ALA A 199 8.75 30.89 61.21
C ALA A 199 8.80 30.01 62.48
N LYS A 200 8.98 28.70 62.32
CA LYS A 200 9.11 27.77 63.44
C LYS A 200 10.37 28.03 64.25
N GLU A 201 11.49 28.32 63.59
CA GLU A 201 12.73 28.69 64.28
C GLU A 201 12.58 29.96 65.11
N ARG A 202 11.91 31.00 64.58
CA ARG A 202 11.60 32.22 65.35
C ARG A 202 10.74 31.92 66.58
N GLN A 203 9.73 31.06 66.43
CA GLN A 203 8.88 30.64 67.56
C GLN A 203 9.69 29.93 68.64
N LEU A 204 10.57 29.00 68.27
CA LEU A 204 11.41 28.25 69.23
C LEU A 204 12.41 29.16 69.95
N ARG A 205 13.02 30.11 69.25
CA ARG A 205 13.92 31.10 69.85
C ARG A 205 13.22 31.98 70.90
N ALA A 206 11.95 32.29 70.72
CA ALA A 206 11.17 33.08 71.68
C ALA A 206 10.90 32.35 73.02
N VAL A 207 10.98 31.01 73.05
CA VAL A 207 10.73 30.18 74.24
C VAL A 207 11.98 29.49 74.81
N GLY A 208 13.16 30.02 74.47
CA GLY A 208 14.44 29.52 75.03
C GLY A 208 15.38 28.85 74.03
N GLY A 209 15.04 28.84 72.73
CA GLY A 209 15.87 28.25 71.68
C GLY A 209 15.46 26.83 71.29
N PRO A 210 15.90 26.34 70.11
CA PRO A 210 15.61 24.98 69.67
C PRO A 210 16.42 23.94 70.46
N SER A 211 15.78 22.81 70.80
CA SER A 211 16.49 21.61 71.24
C SER A 211 17.30 20.99 70.08
N ALA A 212 18.18 20.03 70.38
CA ALA A 212 18.95 19.32 69.36
C ALA A 212 18.05 18.68 68.29
N GLU A 213 17.02 17.94 68.68
CA GLU A 213 16.07 17.30 67.75
C GLU A 213 15.32 18.33 66.89
N GLN A 214 15.00 19.50 67.46
CA GLN A 214 14.32 20.57 66.71
C GLN A 214 15.25 21.25 65.72
N ALA A 215 16.53 21.42 66.07
CA ALA A 215 17.55 21.93 65.17
C ALA A 215 17.80 20.97 63.99
N ASP A 216 17.88 19.66 64.27
CA ASP A 216 18.02 18.63 63.23
C ASP A 216 16.81 18.61 62.29
N TRP A 217 15.59 18.75 62.84
CA TRP A 217 14.38 18.85 62.03
C TRP A 217 14.36 20.11 61.15
N LEU A 218 14.82 21.26 61.66
CA LEU A 218 14.91 22.50 60.87
C LEU A 218 15.91 22.36 59.73
N ALA A 219 17.07 21.75 59.99
CA ALA A 219 18.08 21.48 58.97
C ALA A 219 17.54 20.52 57.90
N TRP A 220 16.86 19.44 58.31
CA TRP A 220 16.19 18.51 57.41
C TRP A 220 15.12 19.20 56.55
N ALA A 221 14.26 20.03 57.15
CA ALA A 221 13.20 20.72 56.43
C ALA A 221 13.75 21.68 55.36
N ARG A 222 14.84 22.41 55.67
CA ARG A 222 15.54 23.26 54.70
C ARG A 222 16.17 22.43 53.58
N ALA A 223 16.84 21.32 53.91
CA ALA A 223 17.42 20.44 52.90
C ALA A 223 16.37 19.84 51.95
N LYS A 224 15.18 19.49 52.46
CA LYS A 224 14.05 19.04 51.61
C LYS A 224 13.47 20.16 50.74
N ALA A 225 13.46 21.40 51.23
CA ALA A 225 13.07 22.54 50.41
C ALA A 225 14.08 22.80 49.29
N ASP A 226 15.37 22.67 49.58
CA ASP A 226 16.43 22.84 48.58
C ASP A 226 16.39 21.72 47.51
N TRP A 227 16.12 20.48 47.90
CA TRP A 227 15.90 19.38 46.94
C TRP A 227 14.68 19.58 46.04
N LEU A 228 13.60 20.17 46.56
CA LEU A 228 12.41 20.45 45.77
C LEU A 228 12.61 21.64 44.82
N ASP A 229 13.52 22.55 45.11
CA ASP A 229 13.71 23.79 44.36
C ASP A 229 14.45 23.52 43.04
N PRO A 230 13.84 23.72 41.87
CA PRO A 230 14.49 23.49 40.58
C PRO A 230 15.68 24.42 40.32
N LEU A 231 15.83 25.51 41.07
CA LEU A 231 16.98 26.43 40.97
C LEU A 231 18.17 26.00 41.84
N VAL A 232 17.99 24.97 42.67
CA VAL A 232 19.03 24.47 43.58
C VAL A 232 19.41 23.05 43.17
N LEU A 233 20.64 22.89 42.68
CA LEU A 233 21.15 21.63 42.14
C LEU A 233 21.66 20.72 43.29
N VAL A 234 20.73 20.10 44.01
CA VAL A 234 21.02 19.16 45.10
C VAL A 234 20.24 17.86 44.93
N SER A 235 20.91 16.73 45.15
CA SER A 235 20.29 15.40 45.14
C SER A 235 19.94 14.95 46.55
N ASP A 236 18.81 14.27 46.73
CA ASP A 236 18.41 13.66 47.99
C ASP A 236 18.49 12.14 47.91
N VAL A 237 19.35 11.55 48.74
CA VAL A 237 19.66 10.12 48.73
C VAL A 237 18.43 9.23 48.93
N ILE A 238 17.39 9.73 49.63
CA ILE A 238 16.19 8.94 49.94
C ILE A 238 15.11 9.16 48.87
N LEU A 239 14.90 10.40 48.43
CA LEU A 239 13.82 10.74 47.50
C LEU A 239 14.19 10.51 46.03
N ASP A 240 15.48 10.53 45.69
CA ASP A 240 15.96 10.18 44.34
C ASP A 240 16.23 8.67 44.18
N ALA A 241 16.14 7.90 45.27
CA ALA A 241 16.32 6.45 45.21
C ALA A 241 15.16 5.78 44.45
N PRO A 242 15.42 4.76 43.63
CA PRO A 242 14.35 4.00 43.00
C PRO A 242 13.46 3.38 44.08
N GLU A 243 12.14 3.39 43.85
CA GLU A 243 11.19 2.82 44.80
C GLU A 243 11.58 1.36 45.14
N PRO A 244 11.64 1.01 46.43
CA PRO A 244 11.99 -0.35 46.83
C PRO A 244 10.93 -1.31 46.29
N LYS A 245 11.36 -2.24 45.43
CA LYS A 245 10.47 -3.27 44.91
C LYS A 245 10.02 -4.17 46.05
N ARG A 246 8.72 -4.42 46.14
CA ARG A 246 8.18 -5.42 47.07
C ARG A 246 8.84 -6.78 46.76
N PRO A 247 9.36 -7.50 47.78
CA PRO A 247 9.88 -8.85 47.56
C PRO A 247 8.80 -9.72 46.92
N GLY A 248 9.13 -10.36 45.80
CA GLY A 248 8.24 -11.36 45.20
C GLY A 248 8.22 -12.62 46.05
N TYR A 249 7.04 -13.19 46.29
CA TYR A 249 6.92 -14.54 46.84
C TYR A 249 7.28 -15.54 45.74
N TRP A 250 8.32 -16.33 45.97
CA TRP A 250 8.40 -17.68 45.42
C TRP A 250 7.52 -18.60 46.27
#